data_AF-A0A1G7KH75-F1
#
_entry.id   AF-A0A1G7KH75-F1
#
_cell.length_a   1.000
_cell.length_b   1.000
_cell.length_c   1.000
_cell.angle_alpha   90.00
_cell.angle_beta   90.00
_cell.angle_gamma   90.00
#
_symmetry.space_group_name_H-M   'P 1'
#
loop_
_entity.id
_entity.type
_entity.pdbx_description
1 polymer ?
#
loop_
_entity_poly.entity_id
_entity_poly.type
_entity_poly.pdbx_seq_one_letter_code
_entity_poly.pdbx_strand_id
1 'polypeptide(L)'
;MASLRTVLAVLIAFSPVVAAAQKENPALRPYESCSFPDGLSVTDVQPMPPDVRDRPAKTKQGEKSVPLLAGRRITFSYPGADPYVSVKVEQLPPDNYALNKRYLLEDFDDIVASDKGVAKNTTRPARISAFNVTGLDRKAISGNTLGIYMLMDDTTHVVSTIYLLNPKQSHIKTIEDYSRQRDTFLYNYTRCIRNNQNGVLFGVSK
;
A
#
# COMPACT_ATOMS: atom_id res chain seq x y z
N MET A 1 -21.14 -69.22 18.85
CA MET A 1 -20.18 -68.22 18.35
C MET A 1 -20.98 -67.07 17.76
N ALA A 2 -21.04 -65.91 18.44
CA ALA A 2 -21.65 -64.70 17.89
C ALA A 2 -20.76 -63.51 18.31
N SER A 3 -20.10 -62.93 17.31
CA SER A 3 -19.13 -61.84 17.47
C SER A 3 -19.87 -60.51 17.35
N LEU A 4 -19.88 -59.74 18.44
CA LEU A 4 -20.43 -58.38 18.48
C LEU A 4 -19.33 -57.40 18.04
N ARG A 5 -19.49 -56.79 16.86
CA ARG A 5 -18.60 -55.72 16.36
C ARG A 5 -19.17 -54.37 16.74
N THR A 6 -18.57 -53.73 17.74
CA THR A 6 -18.87 -52.33 18.12
C THR A 6 -18.21 -51.38 17.13
N VAL A 7 -19.01 -50.58 16.43
CA VAL A 7 -18.53 -49.50 15.54
C VAL A 7 -18.40 -48.22 16.37
N LEU A 8 -17.19 -47.71 16.51
CA LEU A 8 -16.88 -46.46 17.20
C LEU A 8 -17.01 -45.30 16.19
N ALA A 9 -18.01 -44.44 16.36
CA ALA A 9 -18.20 -43.25 15.55
C ALA A 9 -17.32 -42.10 16.09
N VAL A 10 -16.34 -41.68 15.30
CA VAL A 10 -15.50 -40.49 15.58
C VAL A 10 -16.22 -39.25 15.06
N LEU A 11 -16.68 -38.39 15.98
CA LEU A 11 -17.24 -37.07 15.67
C LEU A 11 -16.09 -36.08 15.48
N ILE A 12 -15.82 -35.70 14.23
CA ILE A 12 -14.89 -34.61 13.88
C ILE A 12 -15.63 -33.28 14.12
N ALA A 13 -15.28 -32.59 15.20
CA ALA A 13 -15.78 -31.25 15.48
C ALA A 13 -15.08 -30.23 14.56
N PHE A 14 -15.76 -29.81 13.50
CA PHE A 14 -15.37 -28.65 12.71
C PHE A 14 -15.67 -27.38 13.50
N SER A 15 -14.64 -26.73 14.05
CA SER A 15 -14.79 -25.39 14.61
C SER A 15 -14.82 -24.38 13.47
N PRO A 16 -15.90 -23.59 13.28
CA PRO A 16 -15.91 -22.55 12.27
C PRO A 16 -14.95 -21.43 12.68
N VAL A 17 -13.92 -21.20 11.87
CA VAL A 17 -13.08 -20.00 11.99
C VAL A 17 -13.94 -18.81 11.58
N VAL A 18 -14.44 -18.07 12.57
CA VAL A 18 -15.13 -16.80 12.32
C VAL A 18 -14.06 -15.77 11.95
N ALA A 19 -13.99 -15.44 10.65
CA ALA A 19 -13.17 -14.32 10.18
C ALA A 19 -13.74 -13.03 10.78
N ALA A 20 -13.04 -12.45 11.76
CA ALA A 20 -13.41 -11.16 12.31
C ALA A 20 -13.21 -10.08 11.22
N ALA A 21 -14.32 -9.58 10.68
CA ALA A 21 -14.30 -8.45 9.76
C ALA A 21 -13.69 -7.24 10.49
N GLN A 22 -12.59 -6.70 9.94
CA GLN A 22 -11.94 -5.52 10.50
C GLN A 22 -12.92 -4.34 10.44
N LYS A 23 -13.12 -3.65 11.57
CA LYS A 23 -14.00 -2.47 11.65
C LYS A 23 -13.62 -1.47 10.55
N GLU A 24 -14.63 -0.99 9.81
CA GLU A 24 -14.40 0.05 8.80
C GLU A 24 -13.67 1.24 9.43
N ASN A 25 -12.68 1.76 8.71
CA ASN A 25 -11.93 2.92 9.12
C ASN A 25 -12.19 4.08 8.15
N PRO A 26 -13.02 5.07 8.53
CA PRO A 26 -13.38 6.19 7.66
C PRO A 26 -12.18 7.00 7.15
N ALA A 27 -11.07 7.02 7.89
CA ALA A 27 -9.87 7.75 7.49
C ALA A 27 -9.22 7.19 6.21
N LEU A 28 -9.49 5.91 5.88
CA LEU A 28 -8.90 5.24 4.71
C LEU A 28 -9.75 5.39 3.43
N ARG A 29 -11.06 5.69 3.56
CA ARG A 29 -11.97 5.80 2.41
C ARG A 29 -11.50 6.76 1.31
N PRO A 30 -10.91 7.94 1.61
CA PRO A 30 -10.45 8.85 0.56
C PRO A 30 -9.36 8.28 -0.36
N TYR A 31 -8.68 7.22 0.07
CA TYR A 31 -7.58 6.59 -0.65
C TYR A 31 -8.05 5.47 -1.59
N GLU A 32 -9.27 4.95 -1.40
CA GLU A 32 -9.79 3.72 -2.01
C GLU A 32 -10.62 3.93 -3.29
N SER A 33 -10.95 5.17 -3.64
CA SER A 33 -11.95 5.50 -4.67
C SER A 33 -11.39 6.28 -5.86
N CYS A 34 -10.08 6.25 -6.08
CA CYS A 34 -9.46 6.99 -7.18
C CYS A 34 -9.66 6.32 -8.54
N SER A 35 -10.10 7.12 -9.51
CA SER A 35 -10.14 6.76 -10.93
C SER A 35 -9.42 7.84 -11.74
N PHE A 36 -8.76 7.44 -12.82
CA PHE A 36 -7.93 8.33 -13.63
C PHE A 36 -8.40 8.37 -15.09
N PRO A 37 -8.28 9.53 -15.77
CA PRO A 37 -8.76 9.69 -17.15
C PRO A 37 -8.07 8.78 -18.18
N ASP A 38 -6.89 8.26 -17.88
CA ASP A 38 -6.15 7.33 -18.73
C ASP A 38 -6.64 5.88 -18.62
N GLY A 39 -7.69 5.64 -17.82
CA GLY A 39 -8.29 4.32 -17.62
C GLY A 39 -7.65 3.51 -16.49
N LEU A 40 -6.60 4.02 -15.84
CA LEU A 40 -6.09 3.40 -14.62
C LEU A 40 -7.10 3.60 -13.48
N SER A 41 -7.52 2.51 -12.85
CA SER A 41 -8.53 2.55 -11.79
C SER A 41 -8.25 1.52 -10.70
N VAL A 42 -8.87 1.71 -9.54
CA VAL A 42 -8.90 0.68 -8.49
C VAL A 42 -9.64 -0.56 -9.00
N THR A 43 -9.00 -1.72 -8.91
CA THR A 43 -9.60 -3.00 -9.29
C THR A 43 -9.76 -3.97 -8.13
N ASP A 44 -9.04 -3.74 -7.03
CA ASP A 44 -9.12 -4.57 -5.83
C ASP A 44 -8.76 -3.74 -4.59
N VAL A 45 -9.49 -3.96 -3.50
CA VAL A 45 -9.26 -3.35 -2.18
C VAL A 45 -9.35 -4.44 -1.14
N GLN A 46 -8.22 -4.78 -0.53
CA GLN A 46 -8.14 -5.79 0.52
C GLN A 46 -7.91 -5.14 1.88
N PRO A 47 -8.68 -5.53 2.92
CA PRO A 47 -8.38 -5.10 4.28
C PRO A 47 -7.05 -5.69 4.76
N MET A 48 -6.39 -4.98 5.67
CA MET A 48 -5.27 -5.54 6.42
C MET A 48 -5.75 -6.77 7.21
N PRO A 49 -4.98 -7.87 7.25
CA PRO A 49 -5.33 -9.04 8.04
C PRO A 49 -5.61 -8.66 9.51
N PRO A 50 -6.59 -9.30 10.17
CA PRO A 50 -7.07 -8.88 11.50
C PRO A 50 -6.04 -9.12 12.64
N ASP A 51 -5.06 -9.98 12.40
CA ASP A 51 -3.96 -10.34 13.28
C ASP A 51 -2.77 -9.36 13.16
N VAL A 52 -2.69 -8.58 12.09
CA VAL A 52 -1.64 -7.57 11.91
C VAL A 52 -1.98 -6.32 12.73
N ARG A 53 -1.10 -5.98 13.67
CA ARG A 53 -1.24 -4.80 14.56
C ARG A 53 -0.11 -3.81 14.44
N ASP A 54 0.99 -4.23 13.82
CA ASP A 54 2.15 -3.42 13.60
C ASP A 54 2.87 -3.85 12.31
N ARG A 55 3.88 -3.05 11.94
CA ARG A 55 4.87 -3.43 10.94
C ARG A 55 6.28 -3.19 11.49
N PRO A 56 7.27 -4.01 11.11
CA PRO A 56 8.66 -3.72 11.42
C PRO A 56 9.14 -2.49 10.62
N ALA A 57 10.10 -1.79 11.20
CA ALA A 57 10.85 -0.70 10.60
C ALA A 57 12.31 -0.79 11.07
N LYS A 58 13.26 -0.90 10.14
CA LYS A 58 14.67 -0.97 10.46
C LYS A 58 15.23 0.43 10.71
N THR A 59 15.82 0.62 11.89
CA THR A 59 16.39 1.92 12.31
C THR A 59 17.86 1.75 12.63
N LYS A 60 18.58 2.88 12.81
CA LYS A 60 19.97 2.83 13.27
C LYS A 60 20.12 2.23 14.67
N GLN A 61 19.05 2.21 15.46
CA GLN A 61 19.00 1.62 16.80
C GLN A 61 18.37 0.21 16.80
N GLY A 62 18.37 -0.48 15.65
CA GLY A 62 17.80 -1.80 15.46
C GLY A 62 16.38 -1.79 14.90
N GLU A 63 15.74 -2.95 14.86
CA GLU A 63 14.35 -3.05 14.41
C GLU A 63 13.40 -2.39 15.43
N LYS A 64 12.40 -1.67 14.92
CA LYS A 64 11.31 -1.06 15.68
C LYS A 64 9.98 -1.57 15.17
N SER A 65 9.01 -1.69 16.06
CA SER A 65 7.62 -1.96 15.71
C SER A 65 6.87 -0.63 15.54
N VAL A 66 6.17 -0.47 14.42
CA VAL A 66 5.30 0.67 14.13
C VAL A 66 3.85 0.21 14.24
N PRO A 67 3.11 0.63 15.28
CA PRO A 67 1.72 0.22 15.48
C PRO A 67 0.80 0.78 14.39
N LEU A 68 -0.22 0.00 14.04
CA LEU A 68 -1.21 0.28 13.00
C LEU A 68 -2.62 0.20 13.58
N LEU A 69 -3.45 1.21 13.30
CA LEU A 69 -4.86 1.22 13.67
C LEU A 69 -5.72 0.48 12.65
N ALA A 70 -5.40 0.66 11.37
CA ALA A 70 -6.03 -0.03 10.26
C ALA A 70 -5.10 0.01 9.03
N GLY A 71 -5.37 -0.87 8.07
CA GLY A 71 -4.68 -0.84 6.80
C GLY A 71 -5.52 -1.38 5.65
N ARG A 72 -5.10 -1.03 4.44
CA ARG A 72 -5.71 -1.45 3.17
C ARG A 72 -4.62 -1.69 2.15
N ARG A 73 -4.82 -2.67 1.28
CA ARG A 73 -4.07 -2.83 0.04
C ARG A 73 -4.97 -2.53 -1.13
N ILE A 74 -4.59 -1.54 -1.92
CA ILE A 74 -5.35 -1.05 -3.06
C ILE A 74 -4.56 -1.37 -4.32
N THR A 75 -5.17 -2.07 -5.26
CA THR A 75 -4.55 -2.45 -6.52
C THR A 75 -5.13 -1.61 -7.64
N PHE A 76 -4.26 -1.05 -8.48
CA PHE A 76 -4.63 -0.30 -9.67
C PHE A 76 -4.17 -1.02 -10.93
N SER A 77 -5.09 -1.15 -11.89
CA SER A 77 -4.83 -1.78 -13.20
C SER A 77 -5.55 -1.00 -14.30
N TYR A 78 -5.02 -1.10 -15.52
CA TYR A 78 -5.77 -0.74 -16.73
C TYR A 78 -6.73 -1.89 -17.10
N PRO A 79 -7.80 -1.61 -17.89
CA PRO A 79 -8.72 -2.65 -18.33
C PRO A 79 -8.01 -3.82 -19.03
N GLY A 80 -8.23 -5.04 -18.53
CA GLY A 80 -7.66 -6.26 -19.11
C GLY A 80 -6.14 -6.43 -18.94
N ALA A 81 -5.49 -5.64 -18.08
CA ALA A 81 -4.06 -5.69 -17.85
C ALA A 81 -3.69 -6.19 -16.44
N ASP A 82 -2.47 -6.70 -16.30
CA ASP A 82 -1.85 -7.00 -15.00
C ASP A 82 -1.75 -5.72 -14.12
N PRO A 83 -1.70 -5.87 -12.78
CA PRO A 83 -1.51 -4.75 -11.86
C PRO A 83 -0.32 -3.86 -12.18
N TYR A 84 -0.56 -2.55 -12.17
CA TYR A 84 0.47 -1.52 -12.37
C TYR A 84 0.91 -0.88 -11.07
N VAL A 85 0.00 -0.72 -10.11
CA VAL A 85 0.32 -0.13 -8.80
C VAL A 85 -0.35 -0.92 -7.70
N SER A 86 0.41 -1.14 -6.62
CA SER A 86 -0.13 -1.63 -5.35
C SER A 86 0.15 -0.59 -4.28
N VAL A 87 -0.88 -0.14 -3.57
CA VAL A 87 -0.75 0.86 -2.50
C VAL A 87 -1.15 0.22 -1.19
N LYS A 88 -0.21 0.17 -0.23
CA LYS A 88 -0.50 -0.11 1.16
C LYS A 88 -0.82 1.19 1.87
N VAL A 89 -2.07 1.39 2.30
CA VAL A 89 -2.51 2.56 3.06
C VAL A 89 -2.68 2.13 4.51
N GLU A 90 -1.97 2.80 5.42
CA GLU A 90 -1.83 2.42 6.82
C GLU A 90 -2.13 3.64 7.70
N GLN A 91 -3.09 3.54 8.62
CA GLN A 91 -3.32 4.59 9.62
C GLN A 91 -2.51 4.30 10.88
N LEU A 92 -1.75 5.29 11.32
CA LEU A 92 -0.94 5.21 12.53
C LEU A 92 -1.64 5.86 13.73
N PRO A 93 -1.33 5.43 14.97
CA PRO A 93 -1.82 6.11 16.17
C PRO A 93 -1.34 7.57 16.24
N PRO A 94 -2.24 8.53 16.56
CA PRO A 94 -1.89 9.95 16.64
C PRO A 94 -0.83 10.24 17.71
N ASP A 95 -0.96 9.62 18.89
CA ASP A 95 -0.12 9.90 20.07
C ASP A 95 1.38 9.73 19.81
N ASN A 96 1.75 8.82 18.90
CA ASN A 96 3.14 8.53 18.55
C ASN A 96 3.44 8.73 17.06
N TYR A 97 2.59 9.46 16.33
CA TYR A 97 2.71 9.61 14.88
C TYR A 97 4.09 10.12 14.46
N ALA A 98 4.59 11.19 15.10
CA ALA A 98 5.87 11.80 14.75
C ALA A 98 7.05 10.82 14.93
N LEU A 99 7.01 10.01 15.99
CA LEU A 99 8.02 8.99 16.26
C LEU A 99 7.97 7.87 15.23
N ASN A 100 6.77 7.34 14.97
CA ASN A 100 6.56 6.27 14.00
C ASN A 100 6.93 6.70 12.58
N LYS A 101 6.57 7.93 12.20
CA LYS A 101 6.97 8.54 10.93
C LYS A 101 8.49 8.56 10.77
N ARG A 102 9.23 8.92 11.82
CA ARG A 102 10.69 8.87 11.80
C ARG A 102 11.22 7.46 11.60
N TYR A 103 10.67 6.46 12.29
CA TYR A 103 11.07 5.06 12.09
C TYR A 103 10.84 4.59 10.65
N LEU A 104 9.71 4.95 10.04
CA LEU A 104 9.43 4.63 8.64
C LEU A 104 10.39 5.32 7.67
N LEU A 105 10.79 6.57 7.94
CA LEU A 105 11.80 7.25 7.14
C LEU A 105 13.17 6.60 7.25
N GLU A 106 13.58 6.20 8.46
CA GLU A 106 14.84 5.49 8.68
C GLU A 106 14.85 4.11 7.99
N ASP A 107 13.75 3.37 8.05
CA ASP A 107 13.55 2.11 7.33
C ASP A 107 13.70 2.30 5.82
N PHE A 108 13.09 3.37 5.30
CA PHE A 108 13.21 3.72 3.89
C PHE A 108 14.66 4.06 3.49
N ASP A 109 15.39 4.80 4.33
CA ASP A 109 16.79 5.11 4.09
C ASP A 109 17.69 3.84 4.19
N ASP A 110 17.36 2.88 5.06
CA ASP A 110 18.04 1.57 5.13
C ASP A 110 17.81 0.74 3.86
N ILE A 111 16.60 0.74 3.29
CA ILE A 111 16.31 0.08 2.00
C ILE A 111 17.20 0.67 0.90
N VAL A 112 17.28 2.00 0.81
CA VAL A 112 18.14 2.68 -0.18
C VAL A 112 19.62 2.35 0.03
N ALA A 113 20.08 2.30 1.29
CA ALA A 113 21.47 2.02 1.61
C ALA A 113 21.87 0.55 1.35
N SER A 114 20.93 -0.39 1.50
CA SER A 114 21.19 -1.83 1.39
C SER A 114 21.06 -2.40 -0.03
N ASP A 115 20.26 -1.78 -0.91
CA ASP A 115 20.07 -2.25 -2.30
C ASP A 115 20.81 -1.35 -3.31
N LYS A 116 21.89 -1.89 -3.90
CA LYS A 116 22.68 -1.20 -4.94
C LYS A 116 21.91 -0.97 -6.25
N GLY A 117 20.82 -1.71 -6.48
CA GLY A 117 19.96 -1.65 -7.65
C GLY A 117 18.93 -0.53 -7.63
N VAL A 118 18.81 0.20 -6.51
CA VAL A 118 17.92 1.35 -6.37
C VAL A 118 18.68 2.64 -6.08
N ALA A 119 18.01 3.77 -6.25
CA ALA A 119 18.48 5.08 -5.84
C ALA A 119 17.33 5.89 -5.26
N LYS A 120 17.62 6.71 -4.24
CA LYS A 120 16.65 7.69 -3.74
C LYS A 120 16.28 8.66 -4.85
N ASN A 121 14.99 8.90 -5.03
CA ASN A 121 14.54 9.91 -5.98
C ASN A 121 14.64 11.30 -5.33
N THR A 122 15.58 12.09 -5.82
CA THR A 122 15.81 13.49 -5.38
C THR A 122 15.30 14.52 -6.38
N THR A 123 14.77 14.07 -7.52
CA THR A 123 14.27 14.94 -8.60
C THR A 123 12.89 15.52 -8.32
N ARG A 124 12.21 15.05 -7.27
CA ARG A 124 10.85 15.44 -6.93
C ARG A 124 10.79 16.38 -5.74
N PRO A 125 9.79 17.27 -5.69
CA PRO A 125 9.51 18.02 -4.49
C PRO A 125 9.28 17.10 -3.29
N ALA A 126 9.83 17.46 -2.14
CA ALA A 126 9.58 16.75 -0.89
C ALA A 126 8.10 16.78 -0.45
N ARG A 127 7.27 17.63 -1.10
CA ARG A 127 5.82 17.70 -0.88
C ARG A 127 5.03 17.78 -2.18
N ILE A 128 3.97 16.99 -2.28
CA ILE A 128 2.99 17.01 -3.38
C ILE A 128 1.61 17.07 -2.75
N SER A 129 0.77 18.04 -3.11
CA SER A 129 -0.59 18.19 -2.57
C SER A 129 -0.66 18.08 -1.03
N ALA A 130 0.29 18.72 -0.32
CA ALA A 130 0.47 18.68 1.14
C ALA A 130 0.87 17.32 1.77
N PHE A 131 1.11 16.26 1.00
CA PHE A 131 1.76 15.05 1.52
C PHE A 131 3.26 15.25 1.57
N ASN A 132 3.94 14.77 2.61
CA ASN A 132 5.39 14.60 2.54
C ASN A 132 5.68 13.34 1.72
N VAL A 133 6.61 13.44 0.77
CA VAL A 133 6.91 12.37 -0.18
C VAL A 133 8.38 12.00 -0.07
N THR A 134 8.65 10.71 0.10
CA THR A 134 9.97 10.11 -0.14
C THR A 134 9.82 8.96 -1.11
N GLY A 135 10.84 8.71 -1.92
CA GLY A 135 10.76 7.73 -2.99
C GLY A 135 12.11 7.17 -3.38
N LEU A 136 12.09 5.98 -3.96
CA LEU A 136 13.22 5.32 -4.55
C LEU A 136 12.78 4.70 -5.88
N ASP A 137 13.72 4.66 -6.82
CA ASP A 137 13.55 4.06 -8.13
C ASP A 137 14.62 2.99 -8.34
N ARG A 138 14.31 1.96 -9.12
CA ARG A 138 15.33 1.10 -9.69
C ARG A 138 16.17 1.86 -10.70
N LYS A 139 17.45 1.52 -10.78
CA LYS A 139 18.39 2.06 -11.77
C LYS A 139 18.17 1.50 -13.18
N ALA A 140 17.38 0.44 -13.32
CA ALA A 140 17.05 -0.21 -14.58
C ALA A 140 15.60 -0.71 -14.57
N ILE A 141 15.00 -0.87 -15.75
CA ILE A 141 13.68 -1.49 -15.92
C ILE A 141 13.81 -3.00 -15.74
N SER A 142 13.75 -3.46 -14.48
CA SER A 142 13.95 -4.88 -14.15
C SER A 142 13.31 -5.30 -12.82
N GLY A 143 13.06 -6.60 -12.69
CA GLY A 143 12.33 -7.20 -11.57
C GLY A 143 10.85 -6.82 -11.55
N ASN A 144 10.18 -7.04 -10.42
CA ASN A 144 8.71 -6.92 -10.32
C ASN A 144 8.22 -5.53 -9.87
N THR A 145 9.08 -4.72 -9.27
CA THR A 145 8.76 -3.37 -8.75
C THR A 145 9.82 -2.40 -9.24
N LEU A 146 9.42 -1.34 -9.94
CA LEU A 146 10.29 -0.31 -10.50
C LEU A 146 10.58 0.83 -9.52
N GLY A 147 9.71 1.04 -8.55
CA GLY A 147 9.95 2.03 -7.50
C GLY A 147 9.00 1.90 -6.33
N ILE A 148 9.39 2.51 -5.21
CA ILE A 148 8.63 2.54 -3.97
C ILE A 148 8.54 3.99 -3.52
N TYR A 149 7.34 4.46 -3.23
CA TYR A 149 7.06 5.81 -2.78
C TYR A 149 6.27 5.78 -1.49
N MET A 150 6.59 6.65 -0.55
CA MET A 150 5.87 6.79 0.69
C MET A 150 5.28 8.20 0.78
N LEU A 151 3.96 8.27 0.82
CA LEU A 151 3.20 9.50 1.07
C LEU A 151 2.81 9.54 2.54
N MET A 152 3.14 10.63 3.22
CA MET A 152 2.79 10.84 4.62
C MET A 152 1.80 11.98 4.72
N ASP A 153 0.58 11.65 5.16
CA ASP A 153 -0.46 12.61 5.45
C ASP A 153 -0.45 12.99 6.93
N ASP A 154 0.24 14.09 7.24
CA ASP A 154 0.40 14.56 8.62
C ASP A 154 -0.96 14.95 9.25
N THR A 155 -1.98 15.27 8.44
CA THR A 155 -3.31 15.67 8.93
C THR A 155 -4.15 14.49 9.39
N THR A 156 -4.09 13.37 8.68
CA THR A 156 -4.92 12.18 8.95
C THR A 156 -4.13 11.04 9.62
N HIS A 157 -2.82 11.23 9.79
CA HIS A 157 -1.87 10.24 10.27
C HIS A 157 -1.86 8.95 9.43
N VAL A 158 -2.16 9.09 8.13
CA VAL A 158 -2.14 7.99 7.18
C VAL A 158 -0.84 8.01 6.39
N VAL A 159 -0.24 6.84 6.22
CA VAL A 159 0.91 6.60 5.36
C VAL A 159 0.51 5.70 4.21
N SER A 160 0.82 6.10 2.99
CA SER A 160 0.65 5.28 1.79
C SER A 160 2.00 4.83 1.26
N THR A 161 2.30 3.53 1.34
CA THR A 161 3.44 2.92 0.66
C THR A 161 2.99 2.41 -0.71
N ILE A 162 3.43 3.08 -1.76
CA ILE A 162 3.10 2.84 -3.16
C ILE A 162 4.21 2.01 -3.78
N TYR A 163 3.87 0.86 -4.34
CA TYR A 163 4.73 0.02 -5.15
C TYR A 163 4.35 0.18 -6.61
N LEU A 164 5.24 0.77 -7.40
CA LEU A 164 5.09 0.89 -8.84
C LEU A 164 5.61 -0.39 -9.49
N LEU A 165 4.71 -1.18 -10.05
CA LEU A 165 4.99 -2.53 -10.51
C LEU A 165 5.55 -2.55 -11.93
N ASN A 166 6.20 -3.65 -12.29
CA ASN A 166 6.70 -3.92 -13.63
C ASN A 166 5.94 -5.09 -14.27
N PRO A 167 4.70 -4.89 -14.76
CA PRO A 167 3.96 -5.97 -15.37
C PRO A 167 4.67 -6.48 -16.64
N LYS A 168 4.66 -7.79 -16.86
CA LYS A 168 5.43 -8.43 -17.97
C LYS A 168 5.03 -7.90 -19.34
N GLN A 169 3.75 -7.57 -19.52
CA GLN A 169 3.19 -7.02 -20.75
C GLN A 169 3.00 -5.49 -20.68
N SER A 170 3.86 -4.78 -19.96
CA SER A 170 3.75 -3.32 -19.87
C SER A 170 4.33 -2.60 -21.09
N HIS A 171 3.85 -1.37 -21.30
CA HIS A 171 4.42 -0.41 -22.24
C HIS A 171 5.66 0.31 -21.70
N ILE A 172 6.07 0.03 -20.45
CA ILE A 172 7.25 0.63 -19.82
C ILE A 172 8.50 -0.06 -20.38
N LYS A 173 9.15 0.57 -21.36
CA LYS A 173 10.36 0.01 -21.98
C LYS A 173 11.62 0.74 -21.54
N THR A 174 11.50 2.02 -21.19
CA THR A 174 12.63 2.85 -20.77
C THR A 174 12.41 3.49 -19.40
N ILE A 175 13.48 4.09 -18.85
CA ILE A 175 13.42 4.87 -17.61
C ILE A 175 12.54 6.11 -17.78
N GLU A 176 12.47 6.68 -18.98
CA GLU A 176 11.61 7.81 -19.32
C GLU A 176 10.14 7.41 -19.30
N ASP A 177 9.78 6.25 -19.87
CA ASP A 177 8.42 5.72 -19.80
C ASP A 177 7.97 5.53 -18.34
N TYR A 178 8.83 4.88 -17.55
CA TYR A 178 8.60 4.68 -16.13
C TYR A 178 8.44 6.00 -15.40
N SER A 179 9.35 6.96 -15.63
CA SER A 179 9.33 8.25 -14.96
C SER A 179 8.04 9.01 -15.25
N ARG A 180 7.59 9.03 -16.51
CA ARG A 180 6.33 9.66 -16.91
C ARG A 180 5.14 9.02 -16.20
N GLN A 181 5.08 7.68 -16.14
CA GLN A 181 3.99 6.98 -15.49
C GLN A 181 3.98 7.19 -13.97
N ARG A 182 5.14 7.06 -13.32
CA ARG A 182 5.33 7.38 -11.90
C ARG A 182 4.79 8.77 -11.58
N ASP A 183 5.23 9.78 -12.31
CA ASP A 183 4.90 11.17 -12.01
C ASP A 183 3.40 11.43 -12.16
N THR A 184 2.83 10.90 -13.25
CA THR A 184 1.40 11.00 -13.54
C THR A 184 0.58 10.34 -12.44
N PHE A 185 0.97 9.14 -12.01
CA PHE A 185 0.28 8.44 -10.93
C PHE A 185 0.38 9.20 -9.61
N LEU A 186 1.58 9.59 -9.17
CA LEU A 186 1.77 10.30 -7.89
C LEU A 186 0.99 11.62 -7.86
N TYR A 187 1.01 12.37 -8.96
CA TYR A 187 0.26 13.62 -9.07
C TYR A 187 -1.25 13.37 -9.02
N ASN A 188 -1.78 12.47 -9.83
CA ASN A 188 -3.21 12.20 -9.90
C ASN A 188 -3.73 11.58 -8.59
N TYR A 189 -2.99 10.63 -8.02
CA TYR A 189 -3.39 9.95 -6.79
C TYR A 189 -3.43 10.90 -5.60
N THR A 190 -2.39 11.72 -5.39
CA THR A 190 -2.39 12.72 -4.31
C THR A 190 -3.50 13.75 -4.46
N ARG A 191 -3.78 14.21 -5.70
CA ARG A 191 -4.91 15.12 -5.95
C ARG A 191 -6.25 14.46 -5.66
N CYS A 192 -6.46 13.24 -6.15
CA CYS A 192 -7.67 12.47 -5.90
C CYS A 192 -7.93 12.33 -4.38
N ILE A 193 -6.93 11.91 -3.59
CA ILE A 193 -7.08 11.76 -2.14
C ILE A 193 -7.52 13.08 -1.51
N ARG A 194 -6.87 14.20 -1.84
CA ARG A 194 -7.24 15.51 -1.27
C ARG A 194 -8.64 15.94 -1.66
N ASN A 195 -9.03 15.71 -2.91
CA ASN A 195 -10.38 16.00 -3.36
C ASN A 195 -11.41 15.18 -2.57
N ASN A 196 -11.18 13.88 -2.42
CA ASN A 196 -12.05 12.99 -1.65
C ASN A 196 -12.13 13.40 -0.17
N GLN A 197 -11.02 13.80 0.45
CA GLN A 197 -10.99 14.31 1.83
C GLN A 197 -11.76 15.63 1.99
N ASN A 198 -11.78 16.45 0.94
CA ASN A 198 -12.52 17.71 0.90
C ASN A 198 -13.98 17.54 0.43
N GLY A 199 -14.46 16.30 0.25
CA GLY A 199 -15.82 16.01 -0.21
C GLY A 199 -16.06 16.23 -1.70
N VAL A 200 -15.01 16.44 -2.49
CA VAL A 200 -15.07 16.54 -3.96
C VAL A 200 -14.85 15.15 -4.55
N LEU A 201 -15.93 14.38 -4.69
CA LEU A 201 -15.87 13.03 -5.29
C LEU A 201 -15.68 13.14 -6.81
N PHE A 202 -14.53 12.69 -7.31
CA PHE A 202 -14.34 12.46 -8.75
C PHE A 202 -14.93 11.10 -9.11
N GLY A 203 -15.91 11.06 -10.03
CA GLY A 203 -16.31 9.83 -10.70
C GLY A 203 -17.61 9.15 -10.24
N VAL A 204 -18.53 9.84 -9.57
CA VAL A 204 -19.94 9.37 -9.57
C VAL A 204 -20.59 9.91 -10.83
N SER A 205 -20.55 9.13 -11.92
CA SER A 205 -21.59 9.30 -12.93
C SER A 205 -22.90 8.90 -12.23
N LYS A 206 -23.86 9.83 -12.18
CA LYS A 206 -25.25 9.42 -12.07
C LYS A 206 -25.62 8.55 -13.27
#